data_AF-A0A2J6IGA0-F1
#
_entry.id   AF-A0A2J6IGA0-F1
#
_cell.length_a   1.000
_cell.length_b   1.000
_cell.length_c   1.000
_cell.angle_alpha   90.00
_cell.angle_beta   90.00
_cell.angle_gamma   90.00
#
_symmetry.space_group_name_H-M   'P 1'
#
loop_
_entity.id
_entity.type
_entity.pdbx_description
1 polymer ?
#
loop_
_entity_poly.entity_id
_entity_poly.type
_entity_poly.pdbx_seq_one_letter_code
_entity_poly.pdbx_strand_id
1 'polypeptide(L)'
;MEDFKGDDRFGCRTFAVTFGLQKSRVLFYVVGSLSFVGLLFAQYYFYMLDLVYHLWFFVVIELLFIVIFAVFYKANDKKDYSRVSLLIKLSMLLGIISMVFFWF
;
A
#
# COMPACT_ATOMS: atom_id res chain seq x y z
N MET A 1 0.70 12.23 6.24
CA MET A 1 1.96 12.44 6.99
C MET A 1 2.88 13.40 6.26
N GLU A 2 3.02 13.24 4.94
CA GLU A 2 3.69 14.20 4.05
C GLU A 2 3.22 15.65 4.29
N ASP A 3 1.92 15.88 4.41
CA ASP A 3 1.36 17.24 4.57
C ASP A 3 1.05 17.66 6.01
N PHE A 4 1.56 16.93 7.00
CA PHE A 4 1.29 17.21 8.42
C PHE A 4 1.56 18.67 8.83
N LYS A 5 2.70 19.26 8.44
CA LYS A 5 3.04 20.67 8.76
C LYS A 5 2.15 21.69 8.04
N GLY A 6 1.62 21.34 6.87
CA GLY A 6 0.72 22.21 6.11
C GLY A 6 -0.67 22.17 6.73
N ASP A 7 -1.20 20.96 6.93
CA ASP A 7 -2.52 20.71 7.51
C ASP A 7 -2.64 21.32 8.92
N ASP A 8 -1.60 21.20 9.74
CA ASP A 8 -1.54 21.80 11.08
C ASP A 8 -1.62 23.33 11.03
N ARG A 9 -0.90 23.97 10.10
CA ARG A 9 -0.92 25.43 9.91
C ARG A 9 -2.27 25.96 9.43
N PHE A 10 -2.98 25.20 8.62
CA PHE A 10 -4.29 25.58 8.08
C PHE A 10 -5.47 25.14 8.96
N GLY A 11 -5.21 24.46 10.08
CA GLY A 11 -6.25 23.98 10.99
C GLY A 11 -7.05 22.78 10.45
N CYS A 12 -6.52 22.07 9.45
CA CYS A 12 -7.15 20.88 8.90
C CYS A 12 -7.11 19.72 9.91
N ARG A 13 -8.28 19.16 10.22
CA ARG A 13 -8.38 18.00 11.14
C ARG A 13 -8.17 16.68 10.40
N THR A 14 -6.94 16.43 9.93
CA THR A 14 -6.57 15.12 9.38
C THR A 14 -6.20 14.15 10.51
N PHE A 15 -6.29 12.84 10.25
CA PHE A 15 -5.97 11.82 11.26
C PHE A 15 -4.57 12.01 11.87
N ALA A 16 -3.61 12.43 11.04
CA ALA A 16 -2.25 12.73 11.50
C ALA A 16 -2.17 13.96 12.40
N VAL A 17 -2.96 14.99 12.17
CA VAL A 17 -3.02 16.21 13.00
C VAL A 17 -3.75 15.93 14.31
N THR A 18 -4.87 15.19 14.28
CA THR A 18 -5.69 14.95 15.48
C THR A 18 -5.11 13.87 16.41
N PHE A 19 -4.58 12.78 15.86
CA PHE A 19 -4.08 11.64 16.65
C PHE A 19 -2.54 11.53 16.65
N GLY A 20 -1.86 12.42 15.95
CA GLY A 20 -0.41 12.44 15.82
C GLY A 20 0.14 11.46 14.77
N LEU A 21 1.43 11.65 14.45
CA LEU A 21 2.14 10.86 13.44
C LEU A 21 2.30 9.38 13.85
N GLN A 22 2.46 9.08 15.15
CA GLN A 22 2.64 7.70 15.62
C GLN A 22 1.39 6.85 15.37
N LYS A 23 0.19 7.35 15.70
CA LYS A 23 -1.07 6.63 15.45
C LYS A 23 -1.32 6.49 13.95
N SER A 24 -0.93 7.48 13.14
CA SER A 24 -1.02 7.40 11.68
C SER A 24 -0.12 6.31 11.08
N ARG A 25 1.08 6.09 11.65
CA ARG A 25 1.95 4.96 11.27
C ARG A 25 1.31 3.62 11.59
N VAL A 26 0.69 3.50 12.77
CA VAL A 26 -0.04 2.27 13.14
C VAL A 26 -1.19 2.03 12.17
N LEU A 27 -1.98 3.04 11.83
CA LEU A 27 -3.04 2.90 10.82
C LEU A 27 -2.51 2.40 9.48
N PHE A 28 -1.36 2.91 9.03
CA PHE A 28 -0.74 2.44 7.80
C PHE A 28 -0.43 0.95 7.86
N TYR A 29 0.16 0.46 8.96
CA TYR A 29 0.44 -0.97 9.12
C TYR A 29 -0.83 -1.81 9.24
N VAL A 30 -1.86 -1.32 9.93
CA VAL A 30 -3.14 -2.03 10.08
C VAL A 30 -3.85 -2.16 8.72
N VAL A 31 -4.01 -1.05 7.99
CA VAL A 31 -4.67 -1.07 6.68
C VAL A 31 -3.82 -1.82 5.66
N GLY A 32 -2.50 -1.60 5.66
CA GLY A 32 -1.59 -2.29 4.76
C GLY A 32 -1.61 -3.81 5.00
N SER A 33 -1.55 -4.27 6.25
CA SER A 33 -1.57 -5.71 6.56
C SER A 33 -2.91 -6.34 6.20
N LEU A 34 -4.02 -5.64 6.41
CA LEU A 34 -5.33 -6.10 5.95
C LEU A 34 -5.37 -6.28 4.43
N SER A 35 -4.86 -5.31 3.68
CA SER A 35 -4.74 -5.41 2.21
C SER A 35 -3.83 -6.57 1.79
N PHE A 36 -2.72 -6.79 2.49
CA PHE A 36 -1.80 -7.90 2.24
C PHE A 36 -2.45 -9.27 2.45
N VAL A 37 -3.21 -9.43 3.54
CA VAL A 37 -3.99 -10.66 3.78
C VAL A 37 -5.05 -10.86 2.70
N GLY A 38 -5.69 -9.79 2.24
CA GLY A 38 -6.63 -9.85 1.11
C GLY A 38 -5.97 -10.35 -0.19
N LEU A 39 -4.74 -9.92 -0.47
CA LEU A 39 -3.96 -10.40 -1.63
C LEU A 39 -3.63 -11.88 -1.51
N LEU A 40 -3.19 -12.35 -0.33
CA LEU A 40 -2.92 -13.77 -0.07
C LEU A 40 -4.16 -14.64 -0.28
N PHE A 41 -5.32 -14.17 0.17
CA PHE A 41 -6.59 -14.87 -0.03
C PHE A 41 -6.96 -14.95 -1.51
N ALA A 42 -6.77 -13.86 -2.27
CA ALA A 42 -6.97 -13.87 -3.71
C ALA A 42 -6.01 -14.83 -4.43
N GLN A 43 -4.74 -14.86 -4.03
CA GLN A 43 -3.75 -15.80 -4.57
C GLN A 43 -4.15 -17.26 -4.32
N TYR A 44 -4.63 -17.58 -3.11
CA TYR A 44 -5.15 -18.92 -2.79
C TYR A 44 -6.34 -19.31 -3.69
N TYR A 45 -7.25 -18.37 -3.95
CA TYR A 45 -8.39 -18.61 -4.84
C TYR A 45 -7.96 -18.88 -6.29
N PHE A 46 -6.98 -18.14 -6.82
CA PHE A 46 -6.44 -18.38 -8.16
C PHE A 46 -5.66 -19.68 -8.28
N TYR A 47 -5.00 -20.11 -7.21
CA TYR A 47 -4.33 -21.41 -7.16
C TYR A 47 -5.33 -22.56 -7.30
N MET A 48 -6.48 -22.46 -6.63
CA MET A 48 -7.57 -23.45 -6.75
C MET A 48 -8.19 -23.53 -8.15
N LEU A 49 -8.03 -22.48 -8.97
CA LEU A 49 -8.55 -22.41 -10.33
C LEU A 49 -7.51 -22.80 -11.41
N ASP A 50 -6.32 -23.27 -11.02
CA ASP A 50 -5.21 -23.65 -11.92
C ASP A 50 -4.72 -22.49 -12.85
N LEU A 51 -4.96 -21.24 -12.45
CA LEU A 51 -4.56 -20.05 -13.22
C LEU A 51 -3.11 -19.64 -12.92
N VAL A 52 -2.15 -20.46 -13.36
CA VAL A 52 -0.71 -20.32 -13.05
C VAL A 52 -0.11 -18.97 -13.48
N TYR A 53 -0.58 -18.38 -14.59
CA TYR A 53 -0.12 -17.06 -15.05
C TYR A 53 -0.53 -15.92 -14.12
N HIS A 54 -1.73 -16.00 -13.54
CA HIS A 54 -2.24 -15.00 -12.60
C HIS A 54 -1.51 -15.07 -11.26
N LEU A 55 -1.12 -16.26 -10.82
CA LEU A 55 -0.30 -16.42 -9.61
C LEU A 55 1.01 -15.66 -9.69
N TRP A 56 1.77 -15.80 -10.79
CA TRP A 56 3.03 -15.07 -10.96
C TRP A 56 2.86 -13.55 -10.91
N PHE A 57 1.76 -13.03 -11.45
CA PHE A 57 1.47 -11.60 -11.39
C PHE A 57 1.19 -11.11 -9.96
N PHE A 58 0.41 -11.88 -9.19
CA PHE A 58 0.12 -11.56 -7.78
C PHE A 58 1.38 -11.63 -6.91
N VAL A 59 2.30 -12.57 -7.16
CA VAL A 59 3.59 -12.63 -6.46
C VAL A 59 4.40 -11.35 -6.66
N VAL A 60 4.40 -10.76 -7.86
CA VAL A 60 5.10 -9.49 -8.12
C VAL A 60 4.47 -8.34 -7.33
N ILE A 61 3.13 -8.27 -7.25
CA ILE A 61 2.44 -7.27 -6.43
C ILE A 61 2.77 -7.45 -4.94
N GLU A 62 2.79 -8.70 -4.47
CA GLU A 62 3.06 -9.04 -3.07
C GLU A 62 4.50 -8.63 -2.67
N LEU A 63 5.47 -8.89 -3.54
CA LEU A 63 6.85 -8.43 -3.37
C LEU A 63 6.93 -6.89 -3.33
N LEU A 64 6.17 -6.21 -4.18
CA LEU A 64 6.09 -4.75 -4.18
C LEU A 64 5.52 -4.21 -2.84
N PHE A 65 4.52 -4.88 -2.28
CA PHE A 65 3.96 -4.56 -0.96
C PHE A 65 5.01 -4.70 0.15
N ILE A 66 5.81 -5.77 0.13
CA ILE A 66 6.90 -5.97 1.09
C ILE A 66 7.93 -4.82 1.01
N VAL A 67 8.28 -4.40 -0.22
CA VAL A 67 9.18 -3.25 -0.44
C VAL A 67 8.57 -1.97 0.13
N ILE A 68 7.27 -1.73 -0.10
CA ILE A 68 6.56 -0.57 0.46
C ILE A 68 6.65 -0.57 1.99
N PHE A 69 6.40 -1.70 2.65
CA PHE A 69 6.53 -1.81 4.11
C PHE A 69 7.95 -1.55 4.61
N ALA A 70 8.96 -2.10 3.93
CA ALA A 70 10.36 -1.91 4.29
C ALA A 70 10.79 -0.43 4.15
N VAL A 71 10.41 0.22 3.05
CA VAL A 71 10.69 1.64 2.81
C VAL A 71 9.95 2.52 3.82
N PHE A 72 8.68 2.20 4.12
CA PHE A 72 7.90 2.94 5.10
C PHE A 72 8.45 2.80 6.53
N TYR A 73 8.96 1.62 6.91
CA TYR A 73 9.60 1.42 8.22
C TYR A 73 10.81 2.33 8.42
N LYS A 74 11.57 2.59 7.35
CA LYS A 74 12.74 3.49 7.38
C LYS A 74 12.36 4.97 7.21
N ALA A 75 11.13 5.28 6.79
CA ALA A 75 10.70 6.64 6.48
C ALA A 75 10.53 7.51 7.74
N ASN A 76 11.44 8.46 7.93
CA ASN A 76 11.35 9.46 8.99
C ASN A 76 11.15 10.88 8.46
N ASP A 77 11.41 11.13 7.18
CA ASP A 77 11.31 12.46 6.57
C ASP A 77 10.14 12.61 5.60
N LYS A 78 9.69 13.85 5.39
CA LYS A 78 8.62 14.20 4.43
C LYS A 78 8.89 13.64 3.03
N LYS A 79 10.15 13.68 2.57
CA LYS A 79 10.57 13.14 1.27
C LYS A 79 10.37 11.63 1.16
N ASP A 80 10.60 10.88 2.24
CA ASP A 80 10.41 9.43 2.24
C ASP A 80 8.93 9.06 2.19
N TYR A 81 8.07 9.80 2.89
CA TYR A 81 6.61 9.61 2.76
C TYR A 81 6.11 9.87 1.34
N SER A 82 6.67 10.86 0.65
CA SER A 82 6.35 11.13 -0.76
C SER A 82 6.76 9.97 -1.68
N ARG A 83 7.95 9.38 -1.44
CA ARG A 83 8.41 8.18 -2.16
C ARG A 83 7.50 6.98 -1.90
N VAL A 84 7.11 6.75 -0.65
CA VAL A 84 6.16 5.68 -0.30
C VAL A 84 4.82 5.90 -0.99
N SER A 85 4.31 7.14 -1.03
CA SER A 85 3.08 7.49 -1.74
C SER A 85 3.16 7.18 -3.24
N LEU A 86 4.31 7.45 -3.88
CA LEU A 86 4.55 7.07 -5.27
C LEU A 86 4.58 5.56 -5.47
N LEU A 87 5.28 4.81 -4.61
CA LEU A 87 5.32 3.35 -4.69
C LEU A 87 3.93 2.73 -4.52
N ILE A 88 3.11 3.26 -3.61
CA ILE A 88 1.72 2.82 -3.43
C ILE A 88 0.88 3.13 -4.67
N LYS A 89 1.01 4.31 -5.27
CA LYS A 89 0.32 4.63 -6.54
C LYS A 89 0.74 3.68 -7.67
N LEU A 90 2.02 3.31 -7.72
CA LEU A 90 2.52 2.34 -8.68
C LEU A 90 1.94 0.94 -8.43
N SER A 91 1.84 0.53 -7.16
CA SER A 91 1.14 -0.70 -6.76
C SER A 91 -0.32 -0.70 -7.20
N MET A 92 -1.03 0.43 -7.05
CA MET A 92 -2.42 0.57 -7.50
C MET A 92 -2.54 0.43 -9.02
N LEU A 93 -1.64 1.05 -9.79
CA LEU A 93 -1.61 0.92 -11.24
C LEU A 93 -1.38 -0.53 -11.68
N LEU A 94 -0.43 -1.24 -11.07
CA LEU A 94 -0.21 -2.66 -11.35
C LEU A 94 -1.45 -3.51 -11.02
N GLY A 95 -2.12 -3.21 -9.91
CA GLY A 95 -3.38 -3.86 -9.55
C GLY A 95 -4.48 -3.65 -10.59
N ILE A 96 -4.62 -2.44 -11.14
CA ILE A 96 -5.60 -2.15 -12.20
C ILE A 96 -5.22 -2.87 -13.50
N ILE A 97 -3.94 -2.87 -13.88
CA ILE A 97 -3.44 -3.60 -15.06
C ILE A 97 -3.75 -5.09 -14.95
N SER A 98 -3.70 -5.66 -13.74
CA SER A 98 -4.09 -7.06 -13.49
C SER A 98 -5.51 -7.37 -13.94
N MET A 99 -6.46 -6.44 -13.75
CA MET A 99 -7.85 -6.65 -14.13
C MET A 99 -8.04 -6.69 -15.65
N VAL A 100 -7.19 -5.96 -16.40
CA VAL A 100 -7.22 -5.99 -17.86
C VAL A 100 -6.73 -7.34 -18.39
N PHE A 101 -5.72 -7.94 -17.74
CA PHE A 101 -5.28 -9.29 -18.07
C PHE A 101 -6.33 -10.37 -17.78
N PHE A 102 -7.23 -10.13 -16.82
CA PHE A 102 -8.35 -11.03 -16.53
C PHE A 102 -9.44 -11.06 -17.60
N TRP A 103 -9.51 -10.03 -18.46
CA TRP A 103 -10.53 -9.93 -19.50
C TRP A 103 -10.17 -10.71 -20.77
N PHE A 104 -8.91 -11.14 -20.92
CA PHE A 104 -8.40 -11.86 -22.09
C PHE A 104 -8.11 -13.32 -21.75
#